data_AF-A0A536W7I1-F1
#
_entry.id   AF-A0A536W7I1-F1
#
_cell.length_a   1.000
_cell.length_b   1.000
_cell.length_c   1.000
_cell.angle_alpha   90.00
_cell.angle_beta   90.00
_cell.angle_gamma   90.00
#
_symmetry.space_group_name_H-M   'P 1'
#
loop_
_entity.id
_entity.type
_entity.pdbx_description
1 polymer ?
#
loop_
_entity_poly.entity_id
_entity_poly.type
_entity_poly.pdbx_seq_one_letter_code
_entity_poly.pdbx_strand_id
1 'polypeptide(L)' 'REAVPDSALLRALRAWRLGIAREHGVPAFVVFHDSTLETIAALRPGTREALRGVSGVGEKKLERYGEALLEVVRAHSF' A
#
# COMPACT_ATOMS: atom_id res chain seq x y z
N ARG A 1 -22.65 5.48 -5.28
CA ARG A 1 -21.50 4.73 -5.85
C ARG A 1 -20.93 3.92 -4.70
N GLU A 2 -21.24 2.63 -4.65
CA GLU A 2 -20.98 1.77 -3.49
C GLU A 2 -19.49 1.41 -3.46
N ALA A 3 -18.80 1.80 -2.39
CA ALA A 3 -17.42 1.40 -2.16
C ALA A 3 -17.43 -0.06 -1.69
N VAL A 4 -17.36 -0.97 -2.66
CA VAL A 4 -17.23 -2.41 -2.44
C VAL A 4 -15.98 -2.66 -1.56
N PRO A 5 -16.02 -3.60 -0.59
CA PRO A 5 -14.93 -3.96 0.33
C PRO A 5 -13.63 -4.49 -0.36
N ASP A 6 -13.50 -4.28 -1.66
CA ASP A 6 -12.32 -4.57 -2.47
C ASP A 6 -12.20 -3.48 -3.54
N SER A 7 -11.80 -2.28 -3.14
CA SER A 7 -11.60 -1.15 -4.07
C SER A 7 -10.53 -1.49 -5.11
N ALA A 8 -10.59 -0.87 -6.30
CA ALA A 8 -9.57 -1.06 -7.33
C ALA A 8 -8.14 -0.78 -6.79
N LEU A 9 -8.01 0.24 -5.94
CA LEU A 9 -6.77 0.56 -5.25
C LEU A 9 -6.32 -0.55 -4.29
N LEU A 10 -7.22 -1.12 -3.48
CA LEU A 10 -6.85 -2.22 -2.57
C LEU A 10 -6.34 -3.44 -3.34
N ARG A 11 -6.98 -3.80 -4.45
CA ARG A 11 -6.49 -4.88 -5.33
C ARG A 11 -5.12 -4.57 -5.91
N ALA A 12 -4.88 -3.34 -6.36
CA ALA A 12 -3.59 -2.92 -6.88
C ALA A 12 -2.48 -2.97 -5.81
N LEU A 13 -2.78 -2.52 -4.58
CA LEU A 13 -1.85 -2.60 -3.45
C LEU A 13 -1.52 -4.05 -3.08
N ARG A 14 -2.53 -4.95 -3.08
CA ARG A 14 -2.32 -6.39 -2.85
C ARG A 14 -1.45 -7.02 -3.94
N ALA A 15 -1.68 -6.69 -5.21
CA ALA A 15 -0.88 -7.16 -6.33
C ALA A 15 0.56 -6.65 -6.26
N TRP A 16 0.75 -5.36 -5.98
CA TRP A 16 2.05 -4.76 -5.76
C TRP A 16 2.82 -5.46 -4.64
N ARG A 17 2.18 -5.63 -3.46
CA ARG A 17 2.78 -6.33 -2.32
C ARG A 17 3.21 -7.75 -2.67
N LEU A 18 2.38 -8.47 -3.43
CA LEU A 18 2.69 -9.83 -3.87
C LEU A 18 3.91 -9.86 -4.80
N GLY A 19 4.07 -8.86 -5.67
CA GLY A 19 5.26 -8.68 -6.51
C GLY A 19 6.54 -8.54 -5.68
N ILE A 20 6.52 -7.61 -4.72
CA ILE A 20 7.65 -7.38 -3.79
C ILE A 20 7.96 -8.63 -2.96
N ALA A 21 6.94 -9.31 -2.48
CA ALA A 21 7.09 -10.54 -1.70
C ALA A 21 7.78 -11.65 -2.51
N ARG A 22 7.39 -11.81 -3.78
CA ARG A 22 8.02 -12.75 -4.71
C ARG A 22 9.47 -12.39 -5.01
N GLU A 23 9.76 -11.11 -5.25
CA GLU A 23 11.13 -10.61 -5.49
C GLU A 23 12.07 -10.91 -4.32
N HIS A 24 11.57 -10.74 -3.08
CA HIS A 24 12.35 -11.01 -1.88
C HIS A 24 12.27 -12.47 -1.41
N GLY A 25 11.48 -13.33 -2.06
CA GLY A 25 11.29 -14.73 -1.64
C GLY A 25 10.64 -14.89 -0.25
N VAL A 26 9.80 -13.92 0.16
CA VAL A 26 9.15 -13.90 1.48
C VAL A 26 7.63 -13.98 1.36
N PRO A 27 6.90 -14.41 2.40
CA PRO A 27 5.45 -14.29 2.44
C PRO A 27 4.98 -12.83 2.38
N ALA A 28 3.86 -12.56 1.70
CA ALA A 28 3.37 -11.20 1.47
C ALA A 28 3.11 -10.40 2.76
N PHE A 29 2.65 -11.06 3.83
CA PHE A 29 2.40 -10.42 5.12
C PHE A 29 3.67 -9.83 5.76
N VAL A 30 4.87 -10.32 5.38
CA VAL A 30 6.16 -9.79 5.86
C VAL A 30 6.42 -8.41 5.29
N VAL A 31 6.00 -8.16 4.04
CA VAL A 31 6.15 -6.85 3.39
C VAL A 31 5.20 -5.85 4.06
N PHE A 32 3.89 -6.15 4.05
CA PHE A 32 2.85 -5.39 4.74
C PHE A 32 1.69 -6.29 5.15
N HIS A 33 1.09 -6.03 6.30
CA HIS A 33 -0.17 -6.66 6.70
C HIS A 33 -1.33 -6.14 5.86
N ASP A 34 -2.41 -6.92 5.78
CA ASP A 34 -3.62 -6.52 5.05
C ASP A 34 -4.22 -5.23 5.61
N SER A 35 -4.24 -5.08 6.94
CA SER A 35 -4.74 -3.88 7.62
C SER A 35 -4.01 -2.60 7.21
N THR A 36 -2.70 -2.67 6.95
CA THR A 36 -1.94 -1.52 6.43
C THR A 36 -2.38 -1.18 5.01
N LEU A 37 -2.56 -2.16 4.12
CA LEU A 37 -3.01 -1.91 2.75
C LEU A 37 -4.44 -1.36 2.72
N GLU A 38 -5.32 -1.88 3.57
CA GLU A 38 -6.69 -1.37 3.74
C GLU A 38 -6.69 0.09 4.20
N THR A 39 -5.82 0.42 5.17
CA THR A 39 -5.66 1.79 5.64
C THR A 39 -5.13 2.72 4.55
N ILE A 40 -4.13 2.30 3.76
CA ILE A 40 -3.63 3.08 2.62
C ILE A 40 -4.74 3.26 1.57
N ALA A 41 -5.51 2.22 1.28
CA ALA A 41 -6.61 2.30 0.32
C ALA A 41 -7.74 3.23 0.78
N ALA A 42 -8.01 3.27 2.09
CA ALA A 42 -9.00 4.15 2.70
C ALA A 42 -8.53 5.61 2.74
N LEU A 43 -7.29 5.86 3.16
CA LEU A 43 -6.75 7.21 3.32
C LEU A 43 -6.25 7.84 2.01
N ARG A 44 -5.90 7.03 1.01
CA ARG A 44 -5.37 7.46 -0.30
C ARG A 44 -4.25 8.50 -0.17
N PRO A 45 -3.17 8.20 0.56
CA PRO A 45 -2.11 9.16 0.85
C PRO A 45 -1.44 9.66 -0.44
N GLY A 46 -1.36 10.98 -0.60
CA GLY A 46 -0.71 11.62 -1.74
C GLY A 46 0.76 12.00 -1.52
N THR A 47 1.26 11.89 -0.29
CA THR A 47 2.62 12.29 0.11
C THR A 47 3.27 11.28 1.05
N ARG A 48 4.61 11.35 1.18
CA ARG A 48 5.37 10.52 2.12
C ARG A 48 4.97 10.78 3.57
N GLU A 49 4.68 12.03 3.90
CA GLU A 49 4.23 12.45 5.22
C GLU A 49 2.87 11.82 5.56
N ALA A 50 1.96 11.75 4.59
CA ALA A 50 0.68 11.06 4.77
C ALA A 50 0.87 9.55 4.97
N LEU A 51 1.81 8.92 4.25
CA LEU A 51 2.16 7.50 4.45
C LEU A 51 2.79 7.23 5.82
N ARG A 52 3.60 8.15 6.34
CA ARG A 52 4.19 8.07 7.69
C ARG A 52 3.14 7.97 8.79
N GLY A 53 1.97 8.58 8.58
CA GLY A 53 0.83 8.50 9.50
C GLY A 53 0.09 7.16 9.49
N VAL A 54 0.41 6.25 8.56
CA VAL A 54 -0.29 4.97 8.42
C VAL A 54 0.29 3.92 9.37
N SER A 55 -0.59 3.30 10.17
CA SER A 55 -0.20 2.20 11.05
C SER A 55 0.38 1.01 10.27
N GLY A 56 1.59 0.59 10.66
CA GLY A 56 2.35 -0.48 9.99
C GLY A 56 3.33 0.01 8.92
N VAL A 57 3.38 1.31 8.64
CA VAL A 57 4.41 1.96 7.79
C VAL A 57 5.45 2.65 8.68
N GLY A 58 6.45 1.89 9.14
CA GLY A 58 7.60 2.46 9.86
C GLY A 58 8.61 3.12 8.93
N GLU A 59 9.56 3.89 9.50
CA GLU A 59 10.56 4.68 8.75
C GLU A 59 11.25 3.88 7.63
N LYS A 60 11.81 2.72 7.97
CA LYS A 60 12.53 1.87 7.00
C LYS A 60 11.64 1.42 5.84
N LYS A 61 10.35 1.17 6.10
CA LYS A 61 9.39 0.78 5.06
C LYS A 61 8.98 1.98 4.23
N LEU A 62 8.86 3.17 4.83
CA LEU A 62 8.60 4.41 4.13
C LEU A 62 9.74 4.79 3.19
N GLU A 63 10.99 4.70 3.67
CA GLU A 63 12.18 4.95 2.84
C GLU A 63 12.26 3.98 1.67
N ARG A 64 12.00 2.68 1.91
CA ARG A 64 12.14 1.65 0.89
C ARG A 64 10.97 1.60 -0.11
N TYR A 65 9.73 1.76 0.36
CA TYR A 65 8.53 1.50 -0.43
C TYR A 65 7.64 2.73 -0.63
N GLY A 66 7.96 3.87 0.00
CA GLY A 66 7.11 5.05 -0.01
C GLY A 66 6.77 5.55 -1.42
N GLU A 67 7.77 5.68 -2.30
CA GLU A 67 7.53 6.12 -3.68
C GLU A 67 6.65 5.14 -4.47
N ALA A 68 6.95 3.84 -4.38
CA ALA A 68 6.19 2.82 -5.09
C ALA A 68 4.73 2.78 -4.62
N LEU A 69 4.48 2.93 -3.31
CA LEU A 69 3.12 3.03 -2.77
C LEU A 69 2.40 4.27 -3.29
N LEU A 70 3.06 5.43 -3.29
CA LEU A 70 2.47 6.67 -3.82
C LEU A 70 2.15 6.56 -5.31
N GLU A 71 2.99 5.88 -6.09
CA GLU A 71 2.74 5.62 -7.50
C GLU A 71 1.50 4.76 -7.70
N VAL A 72 1.35 3.66 -6.94
CA VAL A 72 0.16 2.80 -6.98
C VAL A 72 -1.10 3.60 -6.61
N VAL A 73 -1.03 4.45 -5.58
CA VAL A 73 -2.16 5.30 -5.17
C VAL A 73 -2.51 6.30 -6.28
N ARG A 74 -1.52 7.03 -6.82
CA ARG A 74 -1.74 8.02 -7.90
C ARG A 74 -2.36 7.40 -9.16
N ALA A 75 -1.95 6.18 -9.52
CA ALA A 75 -2.50 5.46 -10.67
C ALA A 75 -4.00 5.13 -10.51
N HIS A 76 -4.55 5.16 -9.30
CA HIS A 76 -5.94 4.80 -8.98
C HIS A 76 -6.74 5.97 -8.35
N SER A 77 -6.29 7.20 -8.60
CA SER A 77 -6.91 8.43 -8.07
C SER A 77 -7.97 9.07 -8.98
N PHE A 78 -8.51 8.37 -9.98
CA PHE A 78 -9.46 8.92 -10.96
C PHE A 78 -10.68 8.03 -11.17
#